data_AF-A0A9Q1M057-F1
#
_entry.id   AF-A0A9Q1M057-F1
#
_cell.length_a   1.000
_cell.length_b   1.000
_cell.length_c   1.000
_cell.angle_alpha   90.00
_cell.angle_beta   90.00
_cell.angle_gamma   90.00
#
_symmetry.space_group_name_H-M   'P 1'
#
loop_
_entity.id
_entity.type
_entity.pdbx_description
1 polymer ?
#
loop_
_entity_poly.entity_id
_entity_poly.type
_entity_poly.pdbx_seq_one_letter_code
_entity_poly.pdbx_strand_id
1 'polypeptide(L)'
;MAKLCSGIILLVLLSILTHGNSDEFSRKLSKKAMGLKREKLSHLHFYFHDIVGGKSPTAVKIAEAAMTNRSATGFGLLAMIDDPLTVGPEPNSKIVGRAQGIYAQASLNDVGLLMVLNFAFVEGKYNGSSLSVLGRNSVMSAVREMPIVGGSGLFRFARGYAQAKTHTFDFKTGDAVVESGEFLTGISQLIFGLSRCHSTDSETDCELVTKMGTPMKHSSNSRRRNGTMRLFVTTFIGVVFGFFLGVTFPTISLTKLPLPTNLFPSIDLPEMEDKFSGLSTQALLNVLNSLKGRGGSSRKNNGPKIWVPSNPRGAERLPPGIVESESDLYTRRLWGLPSEDLIIKPRYLVTFTVGLKQKNNIDAAVKKFSENFTIMLFHYDGLTSEWDDLEWSQRAIHVSIPKQTKWWYAKRFLHPDIVAPYDYIFIWDEDLGLEKFNAEEYIKLVRKHGLDISQPGLAPNSGLTWQMTKGRNDTEVHKETEEKPGYCTDPHLPPCAAFVEIMAPVFSRKAWRCVWHMIQNDLVHGWGLDFALRRCVEPAHEKIGVVDAQWIVHQTVPSLGSQGKSENGKAPWEGVRERCRREWTMFQDRMATAEMAYYKAMGMNPPNSTTN
;
A
#
# COMPACT_ATOMS: atom_id res chain seq x y z
N MET A 1 22.21 -20.04 48.38
CA MET A 1 22.54 -19.61 47.00
C MET A 1 22.82 -20.77 46.04
N ALA A 2 23.59 -21.80 46.41
CA ALA A 2 23.99 -22.86 45.46
C ALA A 2 22.84 -23.73 44.88
N LYS A 3 21.79 -24.04 45.67
CA LYS A 3 20.66 -24.88 45.18
C LYS A 3 19.71 -24.13 44.23
N LEU A 4 19.60 -22.81 44.38
CA LEU A 4 18.80 -21.97 43.50
C LEU A 4 19.48 -21.85 42.12
N CYS A 5 20.82 -21.76 42.10
CA CYS A 5 21.59 -21.81 40.85
C CYS A 5 21.44 -23.15 40.12
N SER A 6 21.46 -24.29 40.81
CA SER A 6 21.36 -25.61 40.16
C SER A 6 19.98 -25.87 39.55
N GLY A 7 18.90 -25.41 40.18
CA GLY A 7 17.54 -25.52 39.62
C GLY A 7 17.30 -24.61 38.41
N ILE A 8 17.87 -23.40 38.45
CA ILE A 8 17.83 -22.45 37.32
C ILE A 8 18.63 -23.01 36.13
N ILE A 9 19.79 -23.62 36.36
CA ILE A 9 20.60 -24.22 35.29
C ILE A 9 19.87 -25.39 34.61
N LEU A 10 19.14 -26.22 35.37
CA LEU A 10 18.36 -27.34 34.81
C LEU A 10 17.14 -26.84 34.02
N LEU A 11 16.45 -25.80 34.50
CA LEU A 11 15.36 -25.12 33.76
C LEU A 11 15.86 -24.42 32.49
N VAL A 12 17.07 -23.86 32.51
CA VAL A 12 17.74 -23.27 31.33
C VAL A 12 18.18 -24.35 30.34
N LEU A 13 18.64 -25.51 30.81
CA LEU A 13 19.00 -26.62 29.92
C LEU A 13 17.76 -27.30 29.29
N LEU A 14 16.64 -27.38 30.01
CA LEU A 14 15.37 -27.87 29.46
C LEU A 14 14.74 -26.89 28.46
N SER A 15 14.92 -25.57 28.61
CA SER A 15 14.47 -24.58 27.62
C SER A 15 15.35 -24.53 26.35
N ILE A 16 16.62 -24.97 26.44
CA ILE A 16 17.50 -25.13 25.26
C ILE A 16 17.08 -26.36 24.43
N LEU A 17 16.54 -27.42 25.05
CA LEU A 17 16.08 -28.62 24.34
C LEU A 17 14.69 -28.49 23.69
N THR A 18 13.95 -27.41 23.94
CA THR A 18 12.66 -27.11 23.27
C THR A 18 12.78 -26.07 22.15
N HIS A 19 13.97 -25.87 21.57
CA HIS A 19 14.05 -25.30 20.22
C HIS A 19 13.79 -26.40 19.22
N GLY A 20 12.51 -26.77 19.09
CA GLY A 20 12.06 -27.45 17.89
C GLY A 20 12.44 -26.60 16.70
N ASN A 21 13.16 -27.18 15.74
CA ASN A 21 13.28 -26.62 14.40
C ASN A 21 11.84 -26.35 13.92
N SER A 22 11.43 -25.09 13.93
CA SER A 22 10.42 -24.67 12.96
C SER A 22 11.13 -24.79 11.63
N ASP A 23 10.84 -25.85 10.88
CA ASP A 23 11.09 -25.86 9.45
C ASP A 23 10.26 -24.71 8.88
N GLU A 24 10.88 -23.53 8.80
CA GLU A 24 10.28 -22.34 8.24
C GLU A 24 10.07 -22.66 6.76
N PHE A 25 8.83 -23.05 6.39
CA PHE A 25 8.43 -23.36 5.01
C PHE A 25 8.85 -22.26 4.01
N SER A 26 9.07 -21.04 4.50
CA SER A 26 9.55 -19.91 3.69
C SER A 26 10.52 -19.02 4.48
N ARG A 27 11.70 -18.76 3.92
CA ARG A 27 12.62 -17.72 4.41
C ARG A 27 12.46 -16.44 3.59
N LYS A 28 12.35 -15.28 4.23
CA LYS A 28 12.43 -13.99 3.53
C LYS A 28 13.82 -13.79 2.92
N LEU A 29 13.91 -13.78 1.59
CA LEU A 29 15.16 -13.51 0.86
C LEU A 29 15.30 -12.01 0.60
N SER A 30 16.43 -11.43 1.00
CA SER A 30 16.69 -10.01 0.69
C SER A 30 17.05 -9.85 -0.79
N LYS A 31 16.65 -8.72 -1.41
CA LYS A 31 17.01 -8.38 -2.80
C LYS A 31 18.52 -8.45 -3.05
N LYS A 32 19.33 -8.11 -2.04
CA LYS A 32 20.79 -8.18 -2.07
C LYS A 32 21.32 -9.62 -2.08
N ALA A 33 20.71 -10.53 -1.32
CA ALA A 33 21.03 -11.95 -1.33
C ALA A 33 20.67 -12.64 -2.65
N MET A 34 19.68 -12.11 -3.38
CA MET A 34 19.34 -12.56 -4.73
C MET A 34 20.24 -11.95 -5.82
N GLY A 35 21.24 -11.11 -5.51
CA GLY A 35 22.14 -10.53 -6.51
C GLY A 35 21.46 -9.63 -7.55
N LEU A 36 20.23 -9.17 -7.27
CA LEU A 36 19.39 -8.37 -8.16
C LEU A 36 19.97 -6.96 -8.32
N LYS A 37 20.42 -6.63 -9.54
CA LYS A 37 20.90 -5.29 -9.93
C LYS A 37 19.77 -4.45 -10.54
N ARG A 38 20.13 -3.26 -11.06
CA ARG A 38 19.24 -2.31 -11.77
C ARG A 38 18.43 -3.03 -12.86
N GLU A 39 17.14 -2.70 -12.94
CA GLU A 39 16.27 -3.26 -13.96
C GLU A 39 16.69 -2.81 -15.37
N LYS A 40 16.69 -3.72 -16.34
CA LYS A 40 17.03 -3.46 -17.76
C LYS A 40 15.80 -3.69 -18.62
N LEU A 41 15.54 -2.74 -19.52
CA LEU A 41 14.55 -2.91 -20.57
C LEU A 41 15.19 -3.58 -21.79
N SER A 42 14.56 -4.60 -22.35
CA SER A 42 15.05 -5.29 -23.56
C SER A 42 13.95 -5.48 -24.58
N HIS A 43 14.17 -4.91 -25.77
CA HIS A 43 13.37 -5.12 -26.97
C HIS A 43 13.95 -6.29 -27.77
N LEU A 44 13.09 -7.25 -28.15
CA LEU A 44 13.44 -8.38 -29.00
C LEU A 44 12.52 -8.39 -30.23
N HIS A 45 13.05 -8.83 -31.36
CA HIS A 45 12.32 -9.01 -32.61
C HIS A 45 12.80 -10.31 -33.25
N PHE A 46 11.86 -11.17 -33.63
CA PHE A 46 12.12 -12.46 -34.25
C PHE A 46 10.87 -13.02 -34.93
N TYR A 47 11.04 -14.05 -35.75
CA TYR A 47 9.97 -14.74 -36.46
C TYR A 47 9.78 -16.15 -35.91
N PHE A 48 8.53 -16.50 -35.63
CA PHE A 48 8.08 -17.80 -35.16
C PHE A 48 7.45 -18.57 -36.34
N HIS A 49 7.79 -19.85 -36.50
CA HIS A 49 7.40 -20.68 -37.64
C HIS A 49 6.62 -21.92 -37.17
N ASP A 50 5.29 -21.87 -37.25
CA ASP A 50 4.41 -23.00 -36.94
C ASP A 50 4.28 -23.88 -38.18
N ILE A 51 4.88 -25.07 -38.14
CA ILE A 51 4.90 -26.00 -39.27
C ILE A 51 4.01 -27.20 -38.91
N VAL A 52 2.81 -27.21 -39.45
CA VAL A 52 1.79 -28.25 -39.22
C VAL A 52 1.88 -29.33 -40.30
N GLY A 53 2.22 -28.95 -41.52
CA GLY A 53 2.33 -29.83 -42.69
C GLY A 53 3.73 -30.37 -42.97
N GLY A 54 3.84 -31.18 -44.04
CA GLY A 54 5.14 -31.63 -44.58
C GLY A 54 5.76 -32.86 -43.90
N LYS A 55 7.02 -33.15 -44.23
CA LYS A 55 7.74 -34.34 -43.75
C LYS A 55 8.35 -34.19 -42.35
N SER A 56 8.39 -32.97 -41.82
CA SER A 56 9.03 -32.66 -40.54
C SER A 56 8.25 -31.54 -39.82
N PRO A 57 7.02 -31.83 -39.37
CA PRO A 57 6.20 -30.86 -38.66
C PRO A 57 6.81 -30.51 -37.30
N THR A 58 6.61 -29.26 -36.87
CA THR A 58 7.02 -28.74 -35.56
C THR A 58 5.82 -28.53 -34.63
N ALA A 59 4.61 -28.56 -35.17
CA ALA A 59 3.34 -28.64 -34.45
C ALA A 59 2.64 -29.98 -34.65
N VAL A 60 2.22 -30.60 -33.55
CA VAL A 60 1.54 -31.89 -33.56
C VAL A 60 0.27 -31.82 -32.73
N LYS A 61 -0.85 -32.24 -33.31
CA LYS A 61 -2.12 -32.39 -32.58
C LYS A 61 -2.00 -33.48 -31.53
N ILE A 62 -2.30 -33.14 -30.27
CA ILE A 62 -2.20 -34.05 -29.12
C ILE A 62 -3.55 -34.40 -28.50
N ALA A 63 -4.57 -33.57 -28.68
CA ALA A 63 -5.94 -33.87 -28.27
C ALA A 63 -6.95 -33.11 -29.15
N GLU A 64 -8.17 -33.65 -29.23
CA GLU A 64 -9.31 -32.97 -29.84
C GLU A 64 -10.61 -33.38 -29.13
N ALA A 65 -11.61 -32.51 -29.17
CA ALA A 65 -12.94 -32.80 -28.68
C ALA A 65 -13.77 -33.51 -29.77
N ALA A 66 -14.78 -34.29 -29.37
CA ALA A 66 -15.68 -34.96 -30.31
C ALA A 66 -16.37 -33.99 -31.30
N MET A 67 -16.55 -32.73 -30.88
CA MET A 67 -17.16 -31.69 -31.70
C MET A 67 -16.16 -30.92 -32.58
N THR A 68 -14.85 -31.12 -32.41
CA THR A 68 -13.80 -30.35 -33.11
C THR A 68 -13.96 -30.41 -34.62
N ASN A 69 -14.20 -31.60 -35.19
CA ASN A 69 -14.38 -31.77 -36.64
C ASN A 69 -15.66 -31.13 -37.20
N ARG A 70 -16.63 -30.79 -36.34
CA ARG A 70 -17.87 -30.10 -36.72
C ARG A 70 -17.83 -28.61 -36.42
N SER A 71 -16.80 -28.14 -35.72
CA SER A 71 -16.63 -26.75 -35.36
C SER A 71 -16.00 -25.98 -36.52
N ALA A 72 -16.64 -24.87 -36.91
CA ALA A 72 -16.09 -23.96 -37.92
C ALA A 72 -14.77 -23.29 -37.47
N THR A 73 -14.49 -23.26 -36.16
CA THR A 73 -13.27 -22.68 -35.57
C THR A 73 -12.25 -23.74 -35.14
N GLY A 74 -12.59 -25.03 -35.24
CA GLY A 74 -11.77 -26.12 -34.69
C GLY A 74 -11.76 -26.17 -33.16
N PHE A 75 -12.77 -25.60 -32.49
CA PHE A 75 -12.87 -25.54 -31.03
C PHE A 75 -12.56 -26.88 -30.36
N GLY A 76 -11.73 -26.85 -29.30
CA GLY A 76 -11.32 -28.02 -28.54
C GLY A 76 -10.12 -28.78 -29.09
N LEU A 77 -9.53 -28.36 -30.21
CA LEU A 77 -8.24 -28.88 -30.68
C LEU A 77 -7.10 -28.37 -29.79
N LEU A 78 -6.15 -29.26 -29.46
CA LEU A 78 -4.92 -28.95 -28.74
C LEU A 78 -3.71 -29.47 -29.51
N ALA A 79 -2.71 -28.60 -29.72
CA ALA A 79 -1.44 -28.95 -30.34
C ALA A 79 -0.27 -28.71 -29.39
N MET A 80 0.76 -29.56 -29.49
CA MET A 80 2.07 -29.40 -28.88
C MET A 80 3.04 -28.87 -29.94
N ILE A 81 3.85 -27.88 -29.58
CA ILE A 81 4.75 -27.20 -30.50
C ILE A 81 6.20 -27.17 -30.02
N ASP A 82 7.12 -27.23 -30.99
CA ASP A 82 8.56 -26.96 -30.85
C ASP A 82 9.08 -26.21 -32.08
N ASP A 83 8.63 -24.97 -32.22
CA ASP A 83 8.76 -24.17 -33.44
C ASP A 83 10.05 -23.34 -33.43
N PRO A 84 10.77 -23.24 -34.57
CA PRO A 84 11.97 -22.43 -34.64
C PRO A 84 11.67 -20.93 -34.57
N LEU A 85 12.50 -20.21 -33.81
CA LEU A 85 12.56 -18.75 -33.81
C LEU A 85 13.76 -18.30 -34.64
N THR A 86 13.57 -17.35 -35.54
CA THR A 86 14.61 -16.90 -36.49
C THR A 86 14.71 -15.37 -36.56
N VAL A 87 15.83 -14.84 -37.06
CA VAL A 87 16.04 -13.40 -37.22
C VAL A 87 15.21 -12.80 -38.36
N GLY A 88 14.96 -13.57 -39.41
CA GLY A 88 14.21 -13.15 -40.61
C GLY A 88 13.04 -14.08 -40.90
N PRO A 89 12.10 -13.68 -41.77
CA PRO A 89 10.91 -14.46 -42.08
C PRO A 89 11.22 -15.73 -42.91
N GLU A 90 12.42 -15.86 -43.47
CA GLU A 90 12.81 -17.02 -44.25
C GLU A 90 13.16 -18.23 -43.36
N PRO A 91 12.67 -19.46 -43.67
CA PRO A 91 12.92 -20.64 -42.83
C PRO A 91 14.39 -21.03 -42.66
N ASN A 92 15.26 -20.62 -43.60
CA ASN A 92 16.71 -20.84 -43.56
C ASN A 92 17.46 -19.69 -42.87
N SER A 93 16.76 -18.67 -42.37
CA SER A 93 17.34 -17.58 -41.60
C SER A 93 17.94 -18.09 -40.29
N LYS A 94 18.85 -17.31 -39.70
CA LYS A 94 19.57 -17.69 -38.49
C LYS A 94 18.56 -17.98 -37.36
N ILE A 95 18.58 -19.20 -36.84
CA ILE A 95 17.80 -19.60 -35.67
C ILE A 95 18.36 -18.89 -34.43
N VAL A 96 17.47 -18.32 -33.61
CA VAL A 96 17.79 -17.62 -32.35
C VAL A 96 17.16 -18.27 -31.12
N GLY A 97 16.22 -19.18 -31.31
CA GLY A 97 15.51 -19.85 -30.23
C GLY A 97 14.46 -20.84 -30.73
N ARG A 98 13.63 -21.29 -29.79
CA ARG A 98 12.49 -22.18 -30.01
C ARG A 98 11.28 -21.67 -29.24
N ALA A 99 10.09 -21.79 -29.80
CA ALA A 99 8.85 -21.64 -29.07
C ALA A 99 8.30 -23.02 -28.73
N GLN A 100 8.19 -23.29 -27.44
CA GLN A 100 7.89 -24.62 -26.92
C GLN A 100 6.70 -24.56 -25.97
N GLY A 101 5.67 -25.37 -26.22
CA GLY A 101 4.48 -25.38 -25.39
C GLY A 101 3.28 -25.94 -26.12
N ILE A 102 2.10 -25.40 -25.81
CA ILE A 102 0.83 -25.82 -26.40
C ILE A 102 0.02 -24.62 -26.88
N TYR A 103 -0.77 -24.83 -27.91
CA TYR A 103 -1.89 -23.94 -28.24
C TYR A 103 -3.19 -24.72 -28.37
N ALA A 104 -4.30 -24.08 -28.00
CA ALA A 104 -5.63 -24.66 -28.08
C ALA A 104 -6.60 -23.75 -28.85
N GLN A 105 -7.46 -24.33 -29.68
CA GLN A 105 -8.59 -23.61 -30.28
C GLN A 105 -9.66 -23.34 -29.21
N ALA A 106 -9.71 -22.11 -28.72
CA ALA A 106 -10.40 -21.74 -27.48
C ALA A 106 -11.64 -20.85 -27.68
N SER A 107 -11.99 -20.47 -28.91
CA SER A 107 -13.20 -19.70 -29.21
C SER A 107 -14.20 -20.48 -30.06
N LEU A 108 -15.48 -20.33 -29.73
CA LEU A 108 -16.62 -20.89 -30.47
C LEU A 108 -17.03 -20.02 -31.67
N ASN A 109 -16.71 -18.73 -31.64
CA ASN A 109 -17.24 -17.74 -32.59
C ASN A 109 -16.19 -17.23 -33.60
N ASP A 110 -14.91 -17.30 -33.23
CA ASP A 110 -13.77 -16.82 -34.03
C ASP A 110 -12.59 -17.79 -33.90
N VAL A 111 -11.62 -17.71 -34.83
CA VAL A 111 -10.37 -18.49 -34.74
C VAL A 111 -9.46 -17.85 -33.69
N GLY A 112 -9.72 -18.19 -32.43
CA GLY A 112 -9.03 -17.69 -31.26
C GLY A 112 -8.26 -18.79 -30.55
N LEU A 113 -6.94 -18.67 -30.51
CA LEU A 113 -6.07 -19.62 -29.81
C LEU A 113 -5.84 -19.18 -28.36
N LEU A 114 -5.73 -20.15 -27.45
CA LEU A 114 -5.07 -19.97 -26.16
C LEU A 114 -3.61 -20.43 -26.32
N MET A 115 -2.66 -19.53 -26.11
CA MET A 115 -1.24 -19.82 -26.17
C MET A 115 -0.71 -20.07 -24.75
N VAL A 116 -0.01 -21.18 -24.55
CA VAL A 116 0.72 -21.50 -23.32
C VAL A 116 2.10 -22.02 -23.72
N LEU A 117 3.07 -21.10 -23.86
CA LEU A 117 4.38 -21.43 -24.41
C LEU A 117 5.53 -20.67 -23.76
N ASN A 118 6.74 -21.17 -23.97
CA ASN A 118 7.99 -20.51 -23.66
C ASN A 118 8.76 -20.19 -24.94
N PHE A 119 9.25 -18.97 -25.08
CA PHE A 119 10.31 -18.62 -26.02
C PHE A 119 11.66 -18.92 -25.37
N ALA A 120 12.30 -20.03 -25.75
CA ALA A 120 13.59 -20.47 -25.27
C ALA A 120 14.71 -20.02 -26.23
N PHE A 121 15.56 -19.10 -25.80
CA PHE A 121 16.62 -18.54 -26.64
C PHE A 121 17.89 -19.40 -26.57
N VAL A 122 18.52 -19.64 -27.72
CA VAL A 122 19.72 -20.49 -27.84
C VAL A 122 20.94 -19.71 -28.38
N GLU A 123 20.77 -18.42 -28.67
CA GLU A 123 21.78 -17.59 -29.31
C GLU A 123 22.06 -16.29 -28.57
N GLY A 124 23.26 -15.75 -28.82
CA GLY A 124 23.68 -14.44 -28.33
C GLY A 124 23.67 -14.32 -26.81
N LYS A 125 23.42 -13.10 -26.32
CA LYS A 125 23.43 -12.81 -24.88
C LYS A 125 22.32 -13.52 -24.10
N TYR A 126 21.26 -13.96 -24.78
CA TYR A 126 20.08 -14.56 -24.14
C TYR A 126 20.11 -16.09 -24.12
N ASN A 127 21.16 -16.73 -24.65
CA ASN A 127 21.30 -18.18 -24.68
C ASN A 127 21.03 -18.81 -23.29
N GLY A 128 20.13 -19.80 -23.25
CA GLY A 128 19.70 -20.50 -22.04
C GLY A 128 18.68 -19.75 -21.18
N SER A 129 18.17 -18.60 -21.65
CA SER A 129 17.09 -17.84 -21.00
C SER A 129 15.77 -18.07 -21.74
N SER A 130 14.65 -17.89 -21.04
CA SER A 130 13.33 -18.01 -21.66
C SER A 130 12.33 -16.97 -21.19
N LEU A 131 11.33 -16.69 -22.03
CA LEU A 131 10.15 -15.88 -21.71
C LEU A 131 8.90 -16.76 -21.76
N SER A 132 8.02 -16.63 -20.78
CA SER A 132 6.78 -17.39 -20.69
C SER A 132 5.58 -16.54 -21.13
N VAL A 133 4.74 -17.10 -21.98
CA VAL A 133 3.53 -16.48 -22.53
C VAL A 133 2.32 -17.30 -22.14
N LEU A 134 1.30 -16.64 -21.60
CA LEU A 134 -0.02 -17.20 -21.39
C LEU A 134 -1.06 -16.16 -21.82
N GLY A 135 -1.72 -16.38 -22.95
CA GLY A 135 -2.62 -15.36 -23.50
C GLY A 135 -3.48 -15.83 -24.66
N ARG A 136 -4.53 -15.05 -24.94
CA ARG A 136 -5.39 -15.24 -26.11
C ARG A 136 -4.71 -14.68 -27.36
N ASN A 137 -4.78 -15.42 -28.46
CA ASN A 137 -4.22 -15.07 -29.76
C ASN A 137 -5.33 -15.15 -30.83
N SER A 138 -5.95 -14.00 -31.15
CA SER A 138 -6.98 -13.91 -32.20
C SER A 138 -6.32 -13.77 -33.57
N VAL A 139 -6.05 -14.90 -34.22
CA VAL A 139 -5.14 -15.01 -35.37
C VAL A 139 -5.52 -14.10 -36.54
N MET A 140 -6.81 -13.79 -36.69
CA MET A 140 -7.35 -12.92 -37.75
C MET A 140 -7.15 -11.42 -37.51
N SER A 141 -6.68 -11.03 -36.31
CA SER A 141 -6.38 -9.63 -35.98
C SER A 141 -5.00 -9.21 -36.51
N ALA A 142 -4.91 -7.95 -36.98
CA ALA A 142 -3.71 -7.41 -37.61
C ALA A 142 -2.48 -7.34 -36.67
N VAL A 143 -2.71 -7.02 -35.40
CA VAL A 143 -1.69 -7.02 -34.33
C VAL A 143 -2.33 -7.66 -33.10
N ARG A 144 -1.58 -8.54 -32.43
CA ARG A 144 -2.08 -9.36 -31.32
C ARG A 144 -1.13 -9.23 -30.14
N GLU A 145 -1.64 -8.75 -29.02
CA GLU A 145 -0.85 -8.61 -27.80
C GLU A 145 -1.06 -9.82 -26.88
N MET A 146 0.04 -10.38 -26.36
CA MET A 146 0.02 -11.46 -25.38
C MET A 146 0.94 -11.10 -24.21
N PRO A 147 0.53 -11.31 -22.95
CA PRO A 147 1.34 -10.94 -21.80
C PRO A 147 2.54 -11.89 -21.60
N ILE A 148 3.66 -11.31 -21.19
CA ILE A 148 4.79 -12.04 -20.62
C ILE A 148 4.51 -12.24 -19.14
N VAL A 149 4.19 -13.48 -18.78
CA VAL A 149 3.81 -13.87 -17.40
C VAL A 149 5.01 -14.29 -16.55
N GLY A 150 6.19 -14.37 -17.14
CA GLY A 150 7.43 -14.68 -16.43
C GLY A 150 8.61 -14.94 -17.37
N GLY A 151 9.74 -15.35 -16.78
CA GLY A 151 10.92 -15.74 -17.53
C GLY A 151 11.98 -16.41 -16.67
N SER A 152 12.94 -17.04 -17.33
CA SER A 152 14.05 -17.78 -16.72
C SER A 152 15.41 -17.26 -17.20
N GLY A 153 16.50 -17.67 -16.54
CA GLY A 153 17.85 -17.21 -16.88
C GLY A 153 17.98 -15.69 -16.71
N LEU A 154 18.39 -15.00 -17.78
CA LEU A 154 18.47 -13.54 -17.80
C LEU A 154 17.11 -12.85 -17.69
N PHE A 155 16.02 -13.52 -18.05
CA PHE A 155 14.66 -12.99 -17.96
C PHE A 155 13.99 -13.34 -16.64
N ARG A 156 14.75 -13.69 -15.60
CA ARG A 156 14.17 -13.92 -14.27
C ARG A 156 13.44 -12.67 -13.78
N PHE A 157 12.22 -12.85 -13.31
CA PHE A 157 11.30 -11.77 -12.92
C PHE A 157 10.82 -10.87 -14.08
N ALA A 158 10.94 -11.33 -15.33
CA ALA A 158 10.45 -10.59 -16.48
C ALA A 158 8.93 -10.36 -16.38
N ARG A 159 8.53 -9.13 -16.68
CA ARG A 159 7.16 -8.65 -16.86
C ARG A 159 7.12 -7.81 -18.13
N GLY A 160 6.09 -7.96 -18.95
CA GLY A 160 5.99 -7.30 -20.26
C GLY A 160 4.83 -7.80 -21.11
N TYR A 161 4.84 -7.45 -22.39
CA TYR A 161 3.94 -7.97 -23.42
C TYR A 161 4.74 -8.41 -24.65
N ALA A 162 4.11 -9.19 -25.53
CA ALA A 162 4.57 -9.60 -26.84
C ALA A 162 3.54 -9.16 -27.88
N GLN A 163 3.95 -8.46 -28.93
CA GLN A 163 3.10 -8.19 -30.09
C GLN A 163 3.42 -9.16 -31.23
N ALA A 164 2.38 -9.75 -31.79
CA ALA A 164 2.47 -10.70 -32.89
C ALA A 164 1.65 -10.24 -34.09
N LYS A 165 2.24 -10.38 -35.28
CA LYS A 165 1.64 -10.10 -36.59
C LYS A 165 1.85 -11.31 -37.50
N THR A 166 0.79 -11.76 -38.15
CA THR A 166 0.92 -12.87 -39.10
C THR A 166 1.59 -12.36 -40.38
N HIS A 167 2.73 -12.94 -40.74
CA HIS A 167 3.46 -12.60 -41.97
C HIS A 167 2.92 -13.42 -43.15
N THR A 168 2.82 -14.74 -42.97
CA THR A 168 2.19 -15.65 -43.95
C THR A 168 1.35 -16.71 -43.23
N PHE A 169 0.25 -17.10 -43.84
CA PHE A 169 -0.60 -18.19 -43.36
C PHE A 169 -1.15 -18.98 -44.55
N ASP A 170 -0.88 -20.28 -44.59
CA ASP A 170 -1.43 -21.19 -45.61
C ASP A 170 -2.67 -21.90 -45.06
N PHE A 171 -3.84 -21.46 -45.51
CA PHE A 171 -5.12 -22.03 -45.10
C PHE A 171 -5.31 -23.52 -45.48
N LYS A 172 -4.51 -24.08 -46.39
CA LYS A 172 -4.63 -25.49 -46.79
C LYS A 172 -3.82 -26.42 -45.88
N THR A 173 -2.68 -25.97 -45.40
CA THR A 173 -1.75 -26.77 -44.60
C THR A 173 -1.82 -26.44 -43.11
N GLY A 174 -2.24 -25.22 -42.77
CA GLY A 174 -2.19 -24.67 -41.41
C GLY A 174 -0.84 -24.01 -41.08
N ASP A 175 0.13 -24.03 -42.01
CA ASP A 175 1.46 -23.49 -41.78
C ASP A 175 1.43 -21.95 -41.65
N ALA A 176 2.13 -21.43 -40.65
CA ALA A 176 2.14 -20.01 -40.33
C ALA A 176 3.56 -19.50 -40.05
N VAL A 177 3.89 -18.32 -40.61
CA VAL A 177 5.03 -17.51 -40.15
C VAL A 177 4.47 -16.29 -39.45
N VAL A 178 4.81 -16.15 -38.18
CA VAL A 178 4.34 -15.06 -37.32
C VAL A 178 5.53 -14.19 -36.93
N GLU A 179 5.49 -12.94 -37.34
CA GLU A 179 6.40 -11.92 -36.85
C GLU A 179 6.03 -11.59 -35.40
N SER A 180 7.01 -11.70 -34.49
CA SER A 180 6.87 -11.28 -33.10
C SER A 180 7.80 -10.09 -32.84
N GLY A 181 7.21 -8.92 -32.66
CA GLY A 181 7.90 -7.65 -32.60
C GLY A 181 7.30 -6.76 -31.55
N GLU A 182 7.70 -6.98 -30.30
CA GLU A 182 7.85 -6.00 -29.21
C GLU A 182 7.82 -6.77 -27.90
N PHE A 183 8.96 -6.79 -27.20
CA PHE A 183 9.03 -7.27 -25.82
C PHE A 183 9.44 -6.09 -24.94
N LEU A 184 8.66 -5.74 -23.92
CA LEU A 184 9.11 -4.82 -22.87
C LEU A 184 9.32 -5.63 -21.60
N THR A 185 10.49 -6.23 -21.44
CA THR A 185 10.82 -6.97 -20.22
C THR A 185 11.52 -6.07 -19.21
N GLY A 186 10.94 -5.86 -18.04
CA GLY A 186 11.66 -5.31 -16.89
C GLY A 186 12.55 -6.41 -16.28
N ILE A 187 13.84 -6.43 -16.61
CA ILE A 187 14.78 -7.48 -16.17
C ILE A 187 15.54 -7.03 -14.93
N SER A 188 15.45 -7.74 -13.79
CA SER A 188 16.50 -7.63 -12.76
C SER A 188 17.52 -8.74 -12.95
N GLN A 189 18.71 -8.39 -13.44
CA GLN A 189 19.72 -9.38 -13.84
C GLN A 189 20.32 -10.08 -12.61
N LEU A 190 20.40 -11.41 -12.68
CA LEU A 190 21.01 -12.30 -11.69
C LEU A 190 22.21 -13.00 -12.35
N ILE A 191 23.41 -12.87 -11.78
CA ILE A 191 24.61 -13.55 -12.30
C ILE A 191 24.77 -14.86 -11.52
N PHE A 192 24.62 -16.00 -12.19
CA PHE A 192 25.06 -17.31 -11.66
C PHE A 192 26.20 -17.85 -12.53
N GLY A 193 27.33 -18.15 -11.88
CA GLY A 193 28.36 -19.04 -12.44
C GLY A 193 27.84 -20.47 -12.46
N LEU A 194 28.10 -21.17 -13.57
CA LEU A 194 27.71 -22.55 -13.82
C LEU A 194 28.33 -23.54 -12.84
N SER A 195 27.58 -24.57 -12.45
CA SER A 195 28.11 -25.91 -12.17
C SER A 195 27.03 -26.95 -12.48
N ARG A 196 27.35 -27.88 -13.38
CA ARG A 196 26.54 -29.08 -13.69
C ARG A 196 26.75 -30.11 -12.59
N CYS A 197 25.67 -30.65 -12.02
CA CYS A 197 25.69 -31.90 -11.26
C CYS A 197 25.12 -33.02 -12.14
N HIS A 198 25.86 -34.14 -12.27
CA HIS A 198 25.29 -35.39 -12.78
C HIS A 198 24.98 -36.31 -11.60
N SER A 199 23.79 -36.90 -11.61
CA SER A 199 23.26 -37.80 -10.58
C SER A 199 23.80 -39.22 -10.74
N THR A 200 24.40 -39.77 -9.68
CA THR A 200 24.29 -41.18 -9.28
C THR A 200 24.48 -41.27 -7.77
N ASP A 201 23.83 -42.26 -7.15
CA ASP A 201 23.32 -42.27 -5.78
C ASP A 201 24.26 -41.89 -4.61
N SER A 202 23.63 -41.21 -3.64
CA SER A 202 24.07 -40.84 -2.28
C SER A 202 25.28 -39.89 -2.15
N GLU A 203 24.98 -38.68 -1.67
CA GLU A 203 25.88 -37.61 -1.17
C GLU A 203 26.63 -36.78 -2.24
N THR A 204 26.23 -35.51 -2.40
CA THR A 204 26.92 -34.51 -3.24
C THR A 204 27.79 -33.62 -2.35
N ASP A 205 29.10 -33.81 -2.41
CA ASP A 205 30.12 -32.83 -2.01
C ASP A 205 30.65 -32.13 -3.28
N CYS A 206 30.76 -30.79 -3.27
CA CYS A 206 31.34 -30.00 -4.35
C CYS A 206 32.58 -29.25 -3.84
N GLU A 207 33.76 -29.77 -4.16
CA GLU A 207 35.07 -29.11 -3.90
C GLU A 207 35.69 -28.61 -5.23
N LEU A 208 36.39 -27.47 -5.17
CA LEU A 208 36.75 -26.62 -6.32
C LEU A 208 38.24 -26.75 -6.64
N VAL A 209 38.62 -27.46 -7.71
CA VAL A 209 40.03 -27.53 -8.18
C VAL A 209 40.13 -27.44 -9.71
N THR A 210 41.06 -26.62 -10.19
CA THR A 210 41.36 -26.35 -11.60
C THR A 210 42.60 -27.12 -12.09
N LYS A 211 42.45 -27.95 -13.15
CA LYS A 211 43.33 -28.08 -14.35
C LYS A 211 43.22 -29.47 -15.03
N MET A 212 43.34 -29.46 -16.36
CA MET A 212 43.35 -30.63 -17.26
C MET A 212 44.61 -31.51 -17.14
N GLY A 213 44.44 -32.83 -17.29
CA GLY A 213 45.48 -33.83 -17.62
C GLY A 213 45.05 -35.28 -17.34
N THR A 214 44.97 -36.14 -18.37
CA THR A 214 44.66 -37.60 -18.41
C THR A 214 45.86 -38.50 -18.02
N PRO A 215 45.81 -39.86 -17.99
CA PRO A 215 44.83 -40.83 -17.44
C PRO A 215 45.47 -42.01 -16.61
N MET A 216 44.60 -42.87 -16.02
CA MET A 216 44.76 -44.33 -15.66
C MET A 216 45.02 -44.82 -14.20
N LYS A 217 44.09 -45.74 -13.80
CA LYS A 217 44.20 -47.06 -13.11
C LYS A 217 44.17 -47.22 -11.56
N HIS A 218 43.09 -47.92 -11.14
CA HIS A 218 42.93 -49.05 -10.19
C HIS A 218 43.24 -48.96 -8.67
N SER A 219 42.20 -49.24 -7.84
CA SER A 219 42.11 -50.38 -6.87
C SER A 219 41.76 -50.07 -5.39
N SER A 220 40.63 -50.65 -4.95
CA SER A 220 40.34 -51.40 -3.70
C SER A 220 40.45 -50.81 -2.27
N ASN A 221 39.35 -51.04 -1.53
CA ASN A 221 39.22 -51.63 -0.17
C ASN A 221 39.13 -50.78 1.14
N SER A 222 37.93 -50.87 1.74
CA SER A 222 37.59 -51.36 3.10
C SER A 222 38.12 -50.68 4.39
N ARG A 223 37.18 -50.06 5.12
CA ARG A 223 36.77 -50.30 6.54
C ARG A 223 37.76 -51.01 7.50
N ARG A 224 38.04 -50.37 8.65
CA ARG A 224 37.61 -50.83 10.02
C ARG A 224 37.92 -49.81 11.14
N ARG A 225 37.33 -50.09 12.31
CA ARG A 225 36.86 -49.26 13.44
C ARG A 225 37.61 -49.63 14.73
N ASN A 226 37.70 -48.74 15.74
CA ASN A 226 37.93 -49.14 17.14
C ASN A 226 37.12 -48.29 18.13
N GLY A 227 36.30 -48.96 18.95
CA GLY A 227 35.23 -48.41 19.79
C GLY A 227 35.41 -48.62 21.30
N THR A 228 36.64 -48.60 21.81
CA THR A 228 36.95 -48.99 23.20
C THR A 228 37.22 -47.79 24.13
N MET A 229 37.26 -46.56 23.62
CA MET A 229 37.59 -45.36 24.40
C MET A 229 36.36 -44.60 24.97
N ARG A 230 35.14 -45.00 24.60
CA ARG A 230 33.89 -44.32 25.01
C ARG A 230 33.28 -44.82 26.32
N LEU A 231 33.66 -46.01 26.79
CA LEU A 231 33.01 -46.63 27.96
C LEU A 231 33.63 -46.19 29.31
N PHE A 232 34.91 -45.82 29.33
CA PHE A 232 35.58 -45.40 30.57
C PHE A 232 35.24 -43.95 30.99
N VAL A 233 34.90 -43.10 30.03
CA VAL A 233 34.58 -41.68 30.30
C VAL A 233 33.20 -41.50 30.92
N THR A 234 32.23 -42.35 30.57
CA THR A 234 30.85 -42.26 31.07
C THR A 234 30.68 -42.73 32.51
N THR A 235 31.42 -43.75 32.95
CA THR A 235 31.31 -44.29 34.31
C THR A 235 31.90 -43.34 35.37
N PHE A 236 32.96 -42.60 35.03
CA PHE A 236 33.61 -41.68 35.97
C PHE A 236 32.76 -40.42 36.24
N ILE A 237 32.01 -39.95 35.23
CA ILE A 237 31.14 -38.77 35.35
C ILE A 237 29.91 -39.06 36.21
N GLY A 238 29.35 -40.28 36.14
CA GLY A 238 28.15 -40.66 36.90
C GLY A 238 28.34 -40.72 38.43
N VAL A 239 29.51 -41.16 38.89
CA VAL A 239 29.81 -41.30 40.33
C VAL A 239 30.02 -39.94 40.99
N VAL A 240 30.66 -39.00 40.28
CA VAL A 240 30.89 -37.63 40.76
C VAL A 240 29.57 -36.85 40.84
N PHE A 241 28.65 -37.05 39.89
CA PHE A 241 27.37 -36.34 39.86
C PHE A 241 26.40 -36.81 40.97
N GLY A 242 26.43 -38.09 41.33
CA GLY A 242 25.59 -38.66 42.39
C GLY A 242 25.96 -38.17 43.80
N PHE A 243 27.25 -37.92 44.06
CA PHE A 243 27.74 -37.47 45.37
C PHE A 243 27.33 -36.03 45.71
N PHE A 244 27.20 -35.14 44.71
CA PHE A 244 26.85 -33.73 44.91
C PHE A 244 25.35 -33.47 45.13
N LEU A 245 24.47 -34.37 44.69
CA LEU A 245 23.02 -34.22 44.88
C LEU A 245 22.52 -34.71 46.25
N GLY A 246 23.29 -35.55 46.97
CA GLY A 246 22.88 -36.16 48.24
C GLY A 246 23.07 -35.30 49.50
N VAL A 247 23.92 -34.26 49.48
CA VAL A 247 24.33 -33.55 50.72
C VAL A 247 23.60 -32.23 50.93
N THR A 248 22.62 -31.90 50.09
CA THR A 248 22.07 -30.55 50.11
C THR A 248 20.56 -30.52 49.90
N PHE A 249 19.79 -30.93 50.91
CA PHE A 249 18.43 -30.43 51.23
C PHE A 249 18.31 -30.16 52.74
N PRO A 250 17.67 -29.04 53.13
CA PRO A 250 16.57 -29.23 54.07
C PRO A 250 15.29 -28.51 53.65
N THR A 251 14.24 -28.89 54.36
CA THR A 251 12.80 -28.94 54.06
C THR A 251 11.97 -27.79 54.69
N ILE A 252 10.68 -27.66 54.28
CA ILE A 252 9.52 -26.98 54.95
C ILE A 252 9.34 -25.47 54.61
N SER A 253 8.16 -24.81 54.55
CA SER A 253 6.75 -25.03 54.13
C SER A 253 5.95 -23.72 54.40
N LEU A 254 4.92 -23.41 53.57
CA LEU A 254 3.68 -22.58 53.77
C LEU A 254 3.72 -21.12 54.29
N THR A 255 3.12 -20.15 53.56
CA THR A 255 1.76 -19.56 53.78
C THR A 255 1.48 -18.25 52.99
N LYS A 256 0.31 -18.23 52.30
CA LYS A 256 -0.73 -17.19 52.02
C LYS A 256 -0.44 -15.66 51.91
N LEU A 257 -1.25 -15.02 51.01
CA LEU A 257 -1.87 -13.64 50.98
C LEU A 257 -1.37 -12.61 49.90
N PRO A 258 -2.18 -11.60 49.46
CA PRO A 258 -2.66 -11.40 48.08
C PRO A 258 -2.28 -10.05 47.37
N LEU A 259 -2.72 -9.88 46.10
CA LEU A 259 -2.63 -8.71 45.15
C LEU A 259 -3.25 -7.39 45.72
N PRO A 260 -2.92 -6.13 45.25
CA PRO A 260 -2.93 -5.68 43.83
C PRO A 260 -2.06 -4.43 43.39
N THR A 261 -2.25 -4.01 42.12
CA THR A 261 -2.06 -2.69 41.44
C THR A 261 -0.75 -2.29 40.71
N ASN A 262 -0.92 -2.09 39.38
CA ASN A 262 -0.36 -1.13 38.42
C ASN A 262 1.09 -0.64 38.50
N LEU A 263 1.84 -0.84 37.41
CA LEU A 263 2.71 0.14 36.73
C LEU A 263 3.23 -0.44 35.40
N PHE A 264 2.69 0.01 34.26
CA PHE A 264 3.34 -0.11 32.94
C PHE A 264 4.57 0.85 32.88
N PRO A 265 5.42 0.85 31.83
CA PRO A 265 5.74 -0.18 30.80
C PRO A 265 7.27 -0.39 30.63
N SER A 266 7.70 -1.39 29.86
CA SER A 266 8.84 -1.21 28.92
C SER A 266 9.01 -2.40 27.98
N ILE A 267 9.16 -2.00 26.72
CA ILE A 267 9.54 -2.76 25.53
C ILE A 267 11.08 -2.74 25.45
N ASP A 268 11.75 -3.85 25.12
CA ASP A 268 12.43 -4.10 23.83
C ASP A 268 13.66 -5.04 23.87
N LEU A 269 13.83 -5.70 22.72
CA LEU A 269 14.97 -6.47 22.22
C LEU A 269 16.30 -5.68 22.13
N PRO A 270 17.44 -6.38 21.96
CA PRO A 270 18.58 -5.84 21.21
C PRO A 270 18.96 -6.69 19.98
N GLU A 271 19.36 -5.97 18.93
CA GLU A 271 19.78 -6.45 17.62
C GLU A 271 21.25 -6.04 17.37
N MET A 272 22.04 -6.99 16.81
CA MET A 272 23.18 -6.88 15.87
C MET A 272 24.25 -5.78 16.01
N GLU A 273 25.52 -6.22 15.95
CA GLU A 273 26.67 -5.44 15.47
C GLU A 273 27.55 -6.33 14.54
N ASP A 274 27.71 -5.93 13.26
CA ASP A 274 28.97 -5.94 12.44
C ASP A 274 28.67 -5.78 10.92
N LYS A 275 28.87 -4.61 10.28
CA LYS A 275 30.09 -4.00 9.66
C LYS A 275 30.73 -4.84 8.53
N PHE A 276 30.69 -4.41 7.26
CA PHE A 276 31.45 -3.32 6.59
C PHE A 276 32.98 -3.41 6.72
N SER A 277 33.61 -3.99 5.68
CA SER A 277 35.05 -3.87 5.39
C SER A 277 35.25 -3.48 3.92
N GLY A 278 35.98 -2.39 3.64
CA GLY A 278 36.36 -2.04 2.26
C GLY A 278 36.89 -0.63 1.95
N LEU A 279 37.36 0.15 2.94
CA LEU A 279 38.05 1.44 2.66
C LEU A 279 39.58 1.27 2.76
N SER A 280 40.32 1.88 1.83
CA SER A 280 41.77 1.76 1.61
C SER A 280 42.64 1.99 2.86
N THR A 281 43.66 1.13 3.01
CA THR A 281 44.60 1.07 4.14
C THR A 281 45.52 2.30 4.27
N GLN A 282 45.76 3.06 3.20
CA GLN A 282 46.55 4.30 3.27
C GLN A 282 45.79 5.45 3.95
N ALA A 283 44.46 5.51 3.77
CA ALA A 283 43.62 6.53 4.41
C ALA A 283 43.47 6.25 5.93
N LEU A 284 43.40 4.98 6.30
CA LEU A 284 43.34 4.53 7.70
C LEU A 284 44.61 4.85 8.48
N LEU A 285 45.80 4.74 7.87
CA LEU A 285 47.07 5.02 8.55
C LEU A 285 47.29 6.50 8.87
N ASN A 286 46.87 7.41 7.99
CA ASN A 286 46.95 8.86 8.25
C ASN A 286 45.99 9.30 9.35
N VAL A 287 44.84 8.64 9.49
CA VAL A 287 43.88 8.86 10.58
C VAL A 287 44.39 8.24 11.89
N LEU A 288 45.01 7.07 11.84
CA LEU A 288 45.54 6.39 13.04
C LEU A 288 46.67 7.19 13.72
N ASN A 289 47.49 7.90 12.94
CA ASN A 289 48.56 8.75 13.49
C ASN A 289 48.03 10.04 14.16
N SER A 290 46.81 10.47 13.81
CA SER A 290 46.14 11.59 14.49
C SER A 290 45.55 11.19 15.86
N LEU A 291 45.24 9.90 16.05
CA LEU A 291 44.57 9.38 17.25
C LEU A 291 45.51 8.86 18.35
N LYS A 292 46.83 8.83 18.12
CA LYS A 292 47.81 8.26 19.08
C LYS A 292 48.38 9.26 20.09
N GLY A 293 47.81 10.46 20.17
CA GLY A 293 48.22 11.50 21.13
C GLY A 293 47.23 11.69 22.27
N ARG A 294 47.58 11.16 23.45
CA ARG A 294 47.06 11.45 24.80
C ARG A 294 45.83 10.66 25.27
N GLY A 295 46.11 9.71 26.16
CA GLY A 295 45.12 8.97 26.94
C GLY A 295 44.69 9.67 28.23
N GLY A 296 43.67 9.07 28.86
CA GLY A 296 43.33 9.28 30.27
C GLY A 296 41.83 9.41 30.56
N SER A 297 41.31 8.43 31.32
CA SER A 297 40.06 8.43 32.10
C SER A 297 38.75 7.94 31.44
N SER A 298 38.34 6.76 31.92
CA SER A 298 37.06 6.06 31.73
C SER A 298 35.82 6.96 31.86
N ARG A 299 34.99 6.98 30.81
CA ARG A 299 33.58 7.41 30.86
C ARG A 299 32.70 6.37 30.15
N LYS A 300 31.59 6.02 30.79
CA LYS A 300 30.56 5.09 30.32
C LYS A 300 30.16 5.40 28.86
N ASN A 301 30.35 4.44 27.97
CA ASN A 301 29.96 4.53 26.56
C ASN A 301 28.43 4.48 26.41
N ASN A 302 27.80 5.65 26.24
CA ASN A 302 26.52 5.76 25.56
C ASN A 302 26.82 5.82 24.05
N GLY A 303 26.36 4.83 23.27
CA GLY A 303 26.46 4.90 21.80
C GLY A 303 25.82 6.19 21.26
N PRO A 304 26.26 6.69 20.09
CA PRO A 304 25.78 7.96 19.57
C PRO A 304 24.32 7.81 19.16
N LYS A 305 23.41 8.23 20.03
CA LYS A 305 22.02 8.47 19.67
C LYS A 305 22.02 9.56 18.59
N ILE A 306 21.66 9.23 17.36
CA ILE A 306 21.19 10.23 16.37
C ILE A 306 19.78 10.66 16.80
N TRP A 307 19.64 11.04 18.06
CA TRP A 307 18.39 11.55 18.57
C TRP A 307 18.36 13.03 18.22
N VAL A 308 17.52 13.37 17.24
CA VAL A 308 17.29 14.75 16.85
C VAL A 308 15.87 15.11 17.28
N PRO A 309 15.68 16.11 18.16
CA PRO A 309 14.35 16.47 18.67
C PRO A 309 13.33 16.84 17.59
N SER A 310 13.78 17.18 16.37
CA SER A 310 12.94 17.54 15.24
C SER A 310 12.28 16.33 14.55
N ASN A 311 12.70 15.10 14.85
CA ASN A 311 12.11 13.93 14.21
C ASN A 311 10.70 13.67 14.74
N PRO A 312 9.76 13.20 13.89
CA PRO A 312 8.48 12.69 14.33
C PRO A 312 8.63 11.58 15.35
N ARG A 313 7.62 11.45 16.22
CA ARG A 313 7.59 10.39 17.25
C ARG A 313 7.70 9.02 16.59
N GLY A 314 8.63 8.18 17.07
CA GLY A 314 8.93 6.87 16.52
C GLY A 314 10.02 6.86 15.44
N ALA A 315 10.45 8.01 14.94
CA ALA A 315 11.54 8.15 13.95
C ALA A 315 12.84 8.67 14.58
N GLU A 316 12.98 8.69 15.90
CA GLU A 316 14.11 9.30 16.61
C GLU A 316 15.43 8.53 16.44
N ARG A 317 15.39 7.35 15.81
CA ARG A 317 16.58 6.55 15.44
C ARG A 317 17.04 6.83 14.01
N LEU A 318 16.30 7.62 13.23
CA LEU A 318 16.62 7.91 11.84
C LEU A 318 17.39 9.24 11.69
N PRO A 319 18.40 9.33 10.80
CA PRO A 319 19.02 10.62 10.48
C PRO A 319 18.00 11.61 9.91
N PRO A 320 18.03 12.91 10.26
CA PRO A 320 17.05 13.88 9.77
C PRO A 320 16.93 13.94 8.24
N GLY A 321 18.04 13.72 7.52
CA GLY A 321 18.07 13.79 6.06
C GLY A 321 17.33 12.65 5.32
N ILE A 322 16.79 11.65 6.02
CA ILE A 322 15.93 10.60 5.41
C ILE A 322 14.50 10.62 5.98
N VAL A 323 14.23 11.49 6.97
CA VAL A 323 12.94 11.54 7.65
C VAL A 323 12.01 12.46 6.87
N GLU A 324 10.98 11.88 6.25
CA GLU A 324 9.82 12.60 5.75
C GLU A 324 8.74 12.58 6.82
N SER A 325 8.45 13.73 7.43
CA SER A 325 7.47 13.84 8.52
C SER A 325 6.02 13.87 8.07
N GLU A 326 5.80 14.13 6.79
CA GLU A 326 4.49 14.27 6.15
C GLU A 326 4.44 13.37 4.91
N SER A 327 3.23 13.04 4.46
CA SER A 327 2.92 12.30 3.25
C SER A 327 2.02 13.16 2.36
N ASP A 328 1.75 12.69 1.15
CA ASP A 328 0.82 13.34 0.21
C ASP A 328 -0.10 12.32 -0.47
N LEU A 329 -1.14 12.84 -1.12
CA LEU A 329 -2.06 12.08 -1.98
C LEU A 329 -1.67 12.16 -3.46
N TYR A 330 -0.46 12.64 -3.79
CA TYR A 330 -0.08 12.82 -5.18
C TYR A 330 0.22 11.47 -5.84
N THR A 331 -0.42 11.24 -6.98
CA THR A 331 -0.18 10.05 -7.78
C THR A 331 1.22 10.10 -8.37
N ARG A 332 1.95 8.99 -8.25
CA ARG A 332 3.32 8.83 -8.75
C ARG A 332 3.32 7.74 -9.82
N ARG A 333 4.19 7.88 -10.82
CA ARG A 333 4.29 6.88 -11.88
C ARG A 333 4.95 5.63 -11.32
N LEU A 334 4.57 4.46 -11.84
CA LEU A 334 5.18 3.20 -11.42
C LEU A 334 6.66 3.08 -11.89
N TRP A 335 7.10 3.95 -12.80
CA TRP A 335 8.47 4.02 -13.33
C TRP A 335 8.85 5.47 -13.68
N GLY A 336 10.15 5.72 -13.85
CA GLY A 336 10.68 7.05 -14.20
C GLY A 336 11.45 7.69 -13.04
N LEU A 337 11.77 8.98 -13.19
CA LEU A 337 12.36 9.78 -12.12
C LEU A 337 11.24 10.37 -11.25
N PRO A 338 11.23 10.17 -9.92
CA PRO A 338 10.20 10.74 -9.04
C PRO A 338 10.08 12.27 -9.14
N SER A 339 11.18 12.95 -9.49
CA SER A 339 11.20 14.41 -9.70
C SER A 339 10.35 14.88 -10.88
N GLU A 340 10.01 13.97 -11.81
CA GLU A 340 9.21 14.26 -13.00
C GLU A 340 7.73 13.87 -12.83
N ASP A 341 7.37 13.18 -11.74
CA ASP A 341 6.00 12.68 -11.54
C ASP A 341 5.01 13.81 -11.26
N LEU A 342 5.50 14.92 -10.69
CA LEU A 342 4.68 16.05 -10.26
C LEU A 342 5.00 17.30 -11.07
N ILE A 343 4.52 17.34 -12.32
CA ILE A 343 4.62 18.53 -13.19
C ILE A 343 3.80 19.69 -12.61
N ILE A 344 2.61 19.38 -12.08
CA ILE A 344 1.74 20.32 -11.38
C ILE A 344 1.49 19.73 -10.00
N LYS A 345 1.65 20.55 -8.95
CA LYS A 345 1.34 20.17 -7.57
C LYS A 345 0.03 20.84 -7.15
N PRO A 346 -1.08 20.08 -7.05
CA PRO A 346 -2.33 20.61 -6.54
C PRO A 346 -2.14 21.22 -5.15
N ARG A 347 -2.75 22.38 -4.94
CA ARG A 347 -2.66 23.15 -3.68
C ARG A 347 -3.89 22.98 -2.81
N TYR A 348 -4.98 22.48 -3.37
CA TYR A 348 -6.27 22.36 -2.69
C TYR A 348 -6.81 20.94 -2.83
N LEU A 349 -7.60 20.51 -1.86
CA LEU A 349 -8.29 19.22 -1.88
C LEU A 349 -9.78 19.47 -1.79
N VAL A 350 -10.56 18.81 -2.66
CA VAL A 350 -12.01 18.72 -2.51
C VAL A 350 -12.45 17.27 -2.41
N THR A 351 -13.29 17.01 -1.41
CA THR A 351 -13.88 15.70 -1.19
C THR A 351 -15.40 15.75 -1.27
N PHE A 352 -15.99 14.76 -1.93
CA PHE A 352 -17.44 14.55 -1.97
C PHE A 352 -17.77 13.14 -1.49
N THR A 353 -18.86 12.98 -0.74
CA THR A 353 -19.35 11.65 -0.30
C THR A 353 -20.50 11.21 -1.19
N VAL A 354 -20.22 10.32 -2.13
CA VAL A 354 -21.06 10.14 -3.32
C VAL A 354 -21.66 8.76 -3.42
N GLY A 355 -22.82 8.70 -4.07
CA GLY A 355 -23.35 7.50 -4.68
C GLY A 355 -23.72 7.75 -6.14
N LEU A 356 -23.97 6.68 -6.90
CA LEU A 356 -24.21 6.72 -8.34
C LEU A 356 -25.38 7.64 -8.71
N LYS A 357 -26.41 7.74 -7.86
CA LYS A 357 -27.57 8.63 -8.09
C LYS A 357 -27.19 10.11 -8.17
N GLN A 358 -26.06 10.50 -7.59
CA GLN A 358 -25.57 11.88 -7.56
C GLN A 358 -24.51 12.17 -8.62
N LYS A 359 -24.15 11.19 -9.44
CA LYS A 359 -23.09 11.31 -10.46
C LYS A 359 -23.23 12.55 -11.34
N ASN A 360 -24.44 12.84 -11.84
CA ASN A 360 -24.69 14.02 -12.68
C ASN A 360 -24.48 15.35 -11.93
N ASN A 361 -24.87 15.41 -10.65
CA ASN A 361 -24.65 16.61 -9.84
C ASN A 361 -23.15 16.81 -9.56
N ILE A 362 -22.44 15.73 -9.26
CA ILE A 362 -20.98 15.78 -9.03
C ILE A 362 -20.23 16.12 -10.31
N ASP A 363 -20.63 15.62 -11.48
CA ASP A 363 -20.05 16.03 -12.76
C ASP A 363 -20.21 17.55 -13.00
N ALA A 364 -21.38 18.10 -12.68
CA ALA A 364 -21.61 19.54 -12.75
C ALA A 364 -20.76 20.31 -11.71
N ALA A 365 -20.59 19.77 -10.51
CA ALA A 365 -19.80 20.38 -9.43
C ALA A 365 -18.30 20.41 -9.76
N VAL A 366 -17.74 19.30 -10.24
CA VAL A 366 -16.31 19.16 -10.55
C VAL A 366 -15.83 20.18 -11.58
N LYS A 367 -16.69 20.58 -12.53
CA LYS A 367 -16.40 21.64 -13.53
C LYS A 367 -16.11 23.00 -12.92
N LYS A 368 -16.37 23.20 -11.62
CA LYS A 368 -16.12 24.46 -10.89
C LYS A 368 -14.75 24.49 -10.19
N PHE A 369 -13.98 23.41 -10.27
CA PHE A 369 -12.66 23.27 -9.68
C PHE A 369 -11.60 23.22 -10.78
N SER A 370 -10.50 23.95 -10.58
CA SER A 370 -9.37 24.02 -11.51
C SER A 370 -8.41 22.83 -11.30
N GLU A 371 -7.35 22.76 -12.11
CA GLU A 371 -6.27 21.78 -11.94
C GLU A 371 -5.47 21.95 -10.64
N ASN A 372 -5.65 23.07 -9.91
CA ASN A 372 -5.06 23.24 -8.58
C ASN A 372 -5.73 22.38 -7.51
N PHE A 373 -6.85 21.72 -7.83
CA PHE A 373 -7.59 20.85 -6.92
C PHE A 373 -7.30 19.37 -7.19
N THR A 374 -6.92 18.66 -6.13
CA THR A 374 -7.11 17.21 -6.09
C THR A 374 -8.58 16.93 -5.79
N ILE A 375 -9.20 16.06 -6.57
CA ILE A 375 -10.58 15.61 -6.37
C ILE A 375 -10.52 14.22 -5.73
N MET A 376 -11.26 14.04 -4.64
CA MET A 376 -11.38 12.76 -3.95
C MET A 376 -12.85 12.42 -3.74
N LEU A 377 -13.26 11.23 -4.14
CA LEU A 377 -14.64 10.75 -4.03
C LEU A 377 -14.71 9.63 -2.98
N PHE A 378 -15.60 9.78 -2.01
CA PHE A 378 -15.91 8.77 -1.00
C PHE A 378 -17.19 8.03 -1.39
N HIS A 379 -17.05 6.85 -1.98
CA HIS A 379 -18.15 6.05 -2.53
C HIS A 379 -18.80 5.21 -1.45
N TYR A 380 -19.98 5.62 -0.98
CA TYR A 380 -20.72 4.87 0.04
C TYR A 380 -21.51 3.68 -0.54
N ASP A 381 -21.56 3.51 -1.85
CA ASP A 381 -22.35 2.47 -2.52
C ASP A 381 -21.51 1.34 -3.13
N GLY A 382 -20.18 1.49 -3.22
CA GLY A 382 -19.31 0.48 -3.81
C GLY A 382 -19.11 0.59 -5.33
N LEU A 383 -19.75 1.54 -6.00
CA LEU A 383 -19.91 1.55 -7.47
C LEU A 383 -18.89 2.46 -8.18
N THR A 384 -17.60 2.26 -7.94
CA THR A 384 -16.56 3.15 -8.49
C THR A 384 -16.42 3.08 -10.02
N SER A 385 -16.53 1.90 -10.62
CA SER A 385 -16.37 1.71 -12.08
C SER A 385 -17.47 2.37 -12.90
N GLU A 386 -18.63 2.64 -12.30
CA GLU A 386 -19.74 3.34 -12.97
C GLU A 386 -19.43 4.82 -13.23
N TRP A 387 -18.27 5.32 -12.79
CA TRP A 387 -17.80 6.69 -13.04
C TRP A 387 -16.72 6.77 -14.12
N ASP A 388 -16.30 5.62 -14.68
CA ASP A 388 -15.17 5.53 -15.61
C ASP A 388 -15.42 6.22 -16.97
N ASP A 389 -16.67 6.47 -17.32
CA ASP A 389 -17.12 7.24 -18.49
C ASP A 389 -16.86 8.75 -18.38
N LEU A 390 -16.57 9.25 -17.17
CA LEU A 390 -16.19 10.64 -16.94
C LEU A 390 -14.66 10.77 -16.97
N GLU A 391 -14.11 11.46 -17.97
CA GLU A 391 -12.65 11.59 -18.15
C GLU A 391 -11.93 12.17 -16.92
N TRP A 392 -12.54 13.14 -16.24
CA TRP A 392 -11.97 13.71 -15.02
C TRP A 392 -11.96 12.70 -13.85
N SER A 393 -12.85 11.72 -13.84
CA SER A 393 -12.94 10.70 -12.80
C SER A 393 -11.71 9.80 -12.81
N GLN A 394 -11.14 9.52 -13.98
CA GLN A 394 -9.89 8.75 -14.11
C GLN A 394 -8.69 9.41 -13.41
N ARG A 395 -8.77 10.73 -13.15
CA ARG A 395 -7.74 11.49 -12.44
C ARG A 395 -8.09 11.74 -10.98
N ALA A 396 -9.31 11.42 -10.55
CA ALA A 396 -9.75 11.58 -9.17
C ALA A 396 -9.28 10.40 -8.31
N ILE A 397 -9.23 10.63 -6.99
CA ILE A 397 -8.95 9.57 -6.02
C ILE A 397 -10.27 8.97 -5.57
N HIS A 398 -10.46 7.68 -5.80
CA HIS A 398 -11.66 6.96 -5.36
C HIS A 398 -11.37 6.16 -4.10
N VAL A 399 -12.17 6.37 -3.04
CA VAL A 399 -12.16 5.53 -1.84
C VAL A 399 -13.56 4.97 -1.65
N SER A 400 -13.67 3.65 -1.54
CA SER A 400 -14.96 2.96 -1.57
C SER A 400 -15.11 1.99 -0.41
N ILE A 401 -16.00 2.32 0.51
CA ILE A 401 -16.41 1.49 1.65
C ILE A 401 -17.94 1.61 1.78
N PRO A 402 -18.69 0.53 1.55
CA PRO A 402 -20.14 0.58 1.58
C PRO A 402 -20.71 1.10 2.90
N LYS A 403 -21.75 1.94 2.80
CA LYS A 403 -22.58 2.44 3.91
C LYS A 403 -21.81 3.21 4.98
N GLN A 404 -20.75 3.92 4.59
CA GLN A 404 -20.03 4.86 5.47
C GLN A 404 -20.37 6.31 5.14
N THR A 405 -20.33 7.15 6.16
CA THR A 405 -20.66 8.57 6.12
C THR A 405 -19.43 9.43 5.85
N LYS A 406 -19.65 10.69 5.43
CA LYS A 406 -18.60 11.68 5.14
C LYS A 406 -17.52 11.79 6.21
N TRP A 407 -17.93 11.95 7.46
CA TRP A 407 -17.00 12.14 8.58
C TRP A 407 -16.26 10.86 8.98
N TRP A 408 -16.84 9.68 8.72
CA TRP A 408 -16.13 8.42 8.88
C TRP A 408 -14.94 8.31 7.91
N TYR A 409 -15.15 8.70 6.65
CA TYR A 409 -14.10 8.77 5.64
C TYR A 409 -13.05 9.81 5.99
N ALA A 410 -13.48 11.03 6.29
CA ALA A 410 -12.59 12.13 6.63
C ALA A 410 -11.64 11.75 7.79
N LYS A 411 -12.17 11.08 8.83
CA LYS A 411 -11.35 10.59 9.95
C LYS A 411 -10.26 9.59 9.54
N ARG A 412 -10.50 8.77 8.51
CA ARG A 412 -9.62 7.65 8.13
C ARG A 412 -8.66 7.96 6.99
N PHE A 413 -9.07 8.82 6.07
CA PHE A 413 -8.33 9.06 4.82
C PHE A 413 -7.76 10.48 4.70
N LEU A 414 -8.19 11.41 5.56
CA LEU A 414 -7.70 12.80 5.56
C LEU A 414 -6.86 13.10 6.81
N HIS A 415 -5.95 12.19 7.19
CA HIS A 415 -5.04 12.42 8.31
C HIS A 415 -4.22 13.70 8.09
N PRO A 416 -4.00 14.55 9.12
CA PRO A 416 -3.35 15.86 8.93
C PRO A 416 -1.99 15.78 8.27
N ASP A 417 -1.21 14.74 8.58
CA ASP A 417 0.11 14.53 7.98
C ASP A 417 0.05 13.97 6.55
N ILE A 418 -1.10 13.46 6.08
CA ILE A 418 -1.31 13.00 4.69
C ILE A 418 -1.81 14.14 3.80
N VAL A 419 -2.68 15.01 4.34
CA VAL A 419 -3.22 16.16 3.62
C VAL A 419 -2.42 17.44 3.87
N ALA A 420 -1.27 17.32 4.53
CA ALA A 420 -0.36 18.41 4.83
C ALA A 420 0.08 19.22 3.60
N PRO A 421 0.18 18.69 2.36
CA PRO A 421 0.53 19.51 1.21
C PRO A 421 -0.54 20.53 0.79
N TYR A 422 -1.80 20.33 1.19
CA TYR A 422 -2.92 21.17 0.77
C TYR A 422 -3.08 22.39 1.69
N ASP A 423 -3.32 23.56 1.09
CA ASP A 423 -3.55 24.80 1.83
C ASP A 423 -4.99 24.86 2.39
N TYR A 424 -5.95 24.38 1.60
CA TYR A 424 -7.37 24.32 1.95
C TYR A 424 -7.98 22.97 1.56
N ILE A 425 -8.87 22.47 2.43
CA ILE A 425 -9.51 21.16 2.33
C ILE A 425 -11.04 21.36 2.40
N PHE A 426 -11.72 21.01 1.31
CA PHE A 426 -13.16 21.12 1.13
C PHE A 426 -13.80 19.75 1.43
N ILE A 427 -14.75 19.69 2.35
CA ILE A 427 -15.40 18.43 2.78
C ILE A 427 -16.90 18.54 2.58
N TRP A 428 -17.36 18.31 1.35
CA TRP A 428 -18.68 18.73 0.90
C TRP A 428 -19.66 17.55 0.76
N ASP A 429 -20.94 17.85 0.97
CA ASP A 429 -22.04 16.94 0.65
C ASP A 429 -22.27 16.89 -0.87
N GLU A 430 -22.93 15.82 -1.31
CA GLU A 430 -23.10 15.46 -2.71
C GLU A 430 -24.29 16.14 -3.41
N ASP A 431 -25.17 16.80 -2.66
CA ASP A 431 -26.41 17.42 -3.12
C ASP A 431 -26.34 18.95 -3.21
N LEU A 432 -25.13 19.47 -3.36
CA LEU A 432 -24.86 20.89 -3.55
C LEU A 432 -24.86 21.25 -5.04
N GLY A 433 -25.61 22.29 -5.40
CA GLY A 433 -25.59 22.94 -6.71
C GLY A 433 -24.61 24.11 -6.72
N LEU A 434 -23.64 24.08 -7.64
CA LEU A 434 -22.52 25.03 -7.70
C LEU A 434 -22.60 25.99 -8.91
N GLU A 435 -23.78 26.19 -9.51
CA GLU A 435 -23.91 26.98 -10.75
C GLU A 435 -23.27 28.37 -10.65
N LYS A 436 -23.39 29.01 -9.48
CA LYS A 436 -22.92 30.38 -9.19
C LYS A 436 -21.67 30.42 -8.32
N PHE A 437 -20.98 29.29 -8.20
CA PHE A 437 -19.76 29.13 -7.44
C PHE A 437 -18.53 29.03 -8.36
N ASN A 438 -17.42 29.64 -7.94
CA ASN A 438 -16.10 29.52 -8.53
C ASN A 438 -15.07 29.29 -7.42
N ALA A 439 -14.36 28.15 -7.48
CA ALA A 439 -13.48 27.72 -6.39
C ALA A 439 -12.24 28.63 -6.21
N GLU A 440 -11.70 29.20 -7.29
CA GLU A 440 -10.52 30.07 -7.22
C GLU A 440 -10.86 31.45 -6.64
N GLU A 441 -11.97 32.05 -7.10
CA GLU A 441 -12.45 33.31 -6.52
C GLU A 441 -12.88 33.14 -5.05
N TYR A 442 -13.47 31.98 -4.70
CA TYR A 442 -13.76 31.64 -3.31
C TYR A 442 -12.49 31.63 -2.45
N ILE A 443 -11.44 30.89 -2.85
CA ILE A 443 -10.19 30.82 -2.07
C ILE A 443 -9.52 32.20 -1.96
N LYS A 444 -9.59 33.02 -3.01
CA LYS A 444 -9.09 34.40 -2.99
C LYS A 444 -9.79 35.24 -1.91
N LEU A 445 -11.11 35.12 -1.76
CA LEU A 445 -11.86 35.80 -0.70
C LEU A 445 -11.55 35.22 0.68
N VAL A 446 -11.48 33.91 0.83
CA VAL A 446 -11.08 33.24 2.09
C VAL A 446 -9.73 33.77 2.58
N ARG A 447 -8.74 33.89 1.68
CA ARG A 447 -7.43 34.46 2.01
C ARG A 447 -7.50 35.95 2.32
N LYS A 448 -8.21 36.73 1.49
CA LYS A 448 -8.40 38.19 1.67
C LYS A 448 -8.96 38.51 3.06
N HIS A 449 -9.91 37.70 3.55
CA HIS A 449 -10.59 37.91 4.82
C HIS A 449 -10.01 37.13 6.00
N GLY A 450 -8.90 36.41 5.79
CA GLY A 450 -8.18 35.68 6.84
C GLY A 450 -8.98 34.54 7.46
N LEU A 451 -9.82 33.87 6.68
CA LEU A 451 -10.67 32.78 7.18
C LEU A 451 -9.89 31.47 7.27
N ASP A 452 -9.92 30.84 8.45
CA ASP A 452 -9.34 29.53 8.73
C ASP A 452 -10.37 28.40 8.56
N ILE A 453 -11.65 28.69 8.81
CA ILE A 453 -12.78 27.80 8.51
C ILE A 453 -13.84 28.62 7.80
N SER A 454 -14.36 28.13 6.69
CA SER A 454 -15.32 28.88 5.91
C SER A 454 -16.31 27.98 5.19
N GLN A 455 -17.36 28.55 4.63
CA GLN A 455 -18.23 27.89 3.66
C GLN A 455 -18.74 28.92 2.63
N PRO A 456 -19.19 28.50 1.45
CA PRO A 456 -19.92 29.35 0.53
C PRO A 456 -21.29 29.75 1.12
N GLY A 457 -21.83 30.90 0.73
CA GLY A 457 -23.18 31.30 1.13
C GLY A 457 -24.25 30.35 0.60
N LEU A 458 -25.26 30.03 1.40
CA LEU A 458 -26.41 29.24 0.94
C LEU A 458 -27.46 30.15 0.29
N ALA A 459 -27.98 29.73 -0.86
CA ALA A 459 -29.05 30.46 -1.54
C ALA A 459 -30.26 30.67 -0.60
N PRO A 460 -30.88 31.87 -0.56
CA PRO A 460 -31.94 32.21 0.37
C PRO A 460 -33.16 31.28 0.39
N ASN A 461 -33.39 30.57 -0.73
CA ASN A 461 -34.54 29.69 -0.92
C ASN A 461 -34.25 28.22 -0.52
N SER A 462 -33.06 27.92 -0.01
CA SER A 462 -32.76 26.62 0.60
C SER A 462 -33.44 26.55 1.97
N GLY A 463 -34.45 25.69 2.09
CA GLY A 463 -35.18 25.51 3.35
C GLY A 463 -34.29 24.99 4.49
N LEU A 464 -34.66 25.34 5.73
CA LEU A 464 -34.01 24.95 6.99
C LEU A 464 -32.54 25.38 7.14
N THR A 465 -32.21 26.62 6.80
CA THR A 465 -30.86 27.17 6.96
C THR A 465 -30.74 28.06 8.21
N TRP A 466 -29.62 27.92 8.92
CA TRP A 466 -29.20 28.87 9.94
C TRP A 466 -29.01 30.25 9.30
N GLN A 467 -29.41 31.34 9.96
CA GLN A 467 -29.19 32.69 9.40
C GLN A 467 -27.72 32.94 9.11
N MET A 468 -26.83 32.33 9.90
CA MET A 468 -25.37 32.43 9.74
C MET A 468 -24.86 31.74 8.48
N THR A 469 -25.61 30.78 7.92
CA THR A 469 -25.23 30.08 6.68
C THR A 469 -25.80 30.72 5.42
N LYS A 470 -26.81 31.57 5.57
CA LYS A 470 -27.55 32.15 4.47
C LYS A 470 -26.72 33.23 3.78
N GLY A 471 -26.50 33.05 2.48
CA GLY A 471 -25.79 34.02 1.67
C GLY A 471 -26.51 35.37 1.63
N ARG A 472 -25.73 36.45 1.74
CA ARG A 472 -26.20 37.83 1.68
C ARG A 472 -25.80 38.49 0.36
N ASN A 473 -26.55 39.49 -0.08
CA ASN A 473 -26.27 40.18 -1.34
C ASN A 473 -25.49 41.50 -1.15
N ASP A 474 -25.32 41.95 0.09
CA ASP A 474 -24.77 43.25 0.46
C ASP A 474 -23.30 43.19 0.90
N THR A 475 -22.76 41.99 1.08
CA THR A 475 -21.43 41.74 1.65
C THR A 475 -20.68 40.70 0.82
N GLU A 476 -19.34 40.74 0.83
CA GLU A 476 -18.52 39.69 0.23
C GLU A 476 -18.37 38.47 1.15
N VAL A 477 -18.30 38.74 2.45
CA VAL A 477 -18.16 37.77 3.55
C VAL A 477 -18.87 38.34 4.78
N HIS A 478 -19.58 37.49 5.52
CA HIS A 478 -20.03 37.77 6.88
C HIS A 478 -19.53 36.71 7.87
N LYS A 479 -19.39 37.12 9.13
CA LYS A 479 -18.84 36.30 10.22
C LYS A 479 -19.78 36.19 11.43
N GLU A 480 -20.83 36.99 11.40
CA GLU A 480 -21.85 37.09 12.43
C GLU A 480 -23.22 37.33 11.81
N THR A 481 -24.27 36.95 12.54
CA THR A 481 -25.66 37.14 12.17
C THR A 481 -26.50 37.43 13.40
N GLU A 482 -27.66 38.04 13.17
CA GLU A 482 -28.77 37.94 14.09
C GLU A 482 -29.54 36.64 13.79
N GLU A 483 -29.75 35.82 14.81
CA GLU A 483 -30.58 34.62 14.73
C GLU A 483 -31.92 34.83 15.44
N LYS A 484 -32.80 33.83 15.35
CA LYS A 484 -34.09 33.81 16.05
C LYS A 484 -33.91 34.05 17.55
N PRO A 485 -34.85 34.76 18.21
CA PRO A 485 -34.79 35.03 19.63
C PRO A 485 -34.55 33.74 20.45
N GLY A 486 -33.56 33.76 21.34
CA GLY A 486 -33.20 32.65 22.23
C GLY A 486 -32.22 31.62 21.65
N TYR A 487 -31.82 31.73 20.38
CA TYR A 487 -30.87 30.79 19.77
C TYR A 487 -29.40 31.14 20.03
N CYS A 488 -29.10 32.40 20.37
CA CYS A 488 -27.75 32.85 20.65
C CYS A 488 -27.63 33.24 22.11
N THR A 489 -26.84 32.45 22.84
CA THR A 489 -26.47 32.75 24.22
C THR A 489 -25.41 33.84 24.30
N ASP A 490 -24.57 33.94 23.28
CA ASP A 490 -23.52 34.95 23.10
C ASP A 490 -23.40 35.25 21.59
N PRO A 491 -23.35 36.53 21.16
CA PRO A 491 -23.27 36.91 19.76
C PRO A 491 -21.99 36.42 19.06
N HIS A 492 -20.90 36.17 19.79
CA HIS A 492 -19.64 35.65 19.26
C HIS A 492 -19.56 34.12 19.24
N LEU A 493 -20.62 33.43 19.66
CA LEU A 493 -20.69 31.98 19.70
C LEU A 493 -21.67 31.42 18.66
N PRO A 494 -21.51 30.14 18.27
CA PRO A 494 -22.47 29.45 17.44
C PRO A 494 -23.87 29.46 18.08
N PRO A 495 -24.94 29.60 17.27
CA PRO A 495 -24.91 29.69 15.82
C PRO A 495 -24.75 31.12 15.27
N CYS A 496 -24.69 32.16 16.12
CA CYS A 496 -24.66 33.57 15.67
C CYS A 496 -23.34 33.99 15.03
N ALA A 497 -22.22 33.45 15.50
CA ALA A 497 -20.91 33.65 14.92
C ALA A 497 -20.07 32.39 15.10
N ALA A 498 -18.84 32.39 14.57
CA ALA A 498 -17.92 31.28 14.72
C ALA A 498 -18.49 29.92 14.24
N PHE A 499 -19.40 29.94 13.28
CA PHE A 499 -20.20 28.80 12.84
C PHE A 499 -20.24 28.70 11.31
N VAL A 500 -20.05 27.48 10.81
CA VAL A 500 -20.37 27.05 9.44
C VAL A 500 -21.00 25.67 9.54
N GLU A 501 -21.88 25.34 8.61
CA GLU A 501 -22.58 24.06 8.64
C GLU A 501 -21.66 22.94 8.15
N ILE A 502 -21.85 21.74 8.71
CA ILE A 502 -21.08 20.56 8.31
C ILE A 502 -21.29 20.15 6.85
N MET A 503 -22.26 20.70 6.12
CA MET A 503 -22.59 20.35 4.74
C MET A 503 -21.53 20.80 3.73
N ALA A 504 -21.07 22.06 3.81
CA ALA A 504 -20.13 22.64 2.85
C ALA A 504 -18.88 23.30 3.48
N PRO A 505 -18.28 22.75 4.56
CA PRO A 505 -17.16 23.38 5.22
C PRO A 505 -15.87 23.29 4.38
N VAL A 506 -15.04 24.31 4.55
CA VAL A 506 -13.69 24.44 4.01
C VAL A 506 -12.77 24.77 5.16
N PHE A 507 -11.67 24.02 5.29
CA PHE A 507 -10.71 24.16 6.37
C PHE A 507 -9.36 24.57 5.82
N SER A 508 -8.70 25.54 6.46
CA SER A 508 -7.26 25.73 6.28
C SER A 508 -6.51 24.49 6.80
N ARG A 509 -5.32 24.23 6.28
CA ARG A 509 -4.43 23.15 6.75
C ARG A 509 -4.30 23.11 8.28
N LYS A 510 -4.14 24.30 8.88
CA LYS A 510 -3.98 24.47 10.32
C LYS A 510 -5.25 24.11 11.07
N ALA A 511 -6.40 24.64 10.64
CA ALA A 511 -7.69 24.34 11.27
C ALA A 511 -8.02 22.85 11.16
N TRP A 512 -7.80 22.25 9.99
CA TRP A 512 -8.05 20.83 9.77
C TRP A 512 -7.25 19.93 10.70
N ARG A 513 -5.99 20.27 10.99
CA ARG A 513 -5.17 19.50 11.95
C ARG A 513 -5.85 19.38 13.31
N CYS A 514 -6.47 20.45 13.81
CA CYS A 514 -7.23 20.40 15.05
C CYS A 514 -8.57 19.66 14.87
N VAL A 515 -9.35 19.98 13.83
CA VAL A 515 -10.67 19.39 13.60
C VAL A 515 -10.59 17.88 13.42
N TRP A 516 -9.56 17.37 12.75
CA TRP A 516 -9.36 15.93 12.59
C TRP A 516 -9.20 15.19 13.93
N HIS A 517 -8.53 15.81 14.90
CA HIS A 517 -8.39 15.23 16.25
C HIS A 517 -9.68 15.34 17.08
N MET A 518 -10.56 16.27 16.75
CA MET A 518 -11.88 16.40 17.36
C MET A 518 -12.84 15.29 16.91
N ILE A 519 -12.72 14.80 15.67
CA ILE A 519 -13.59 13.74 15.14
C ILE A 519 -13.30 12.42 15.88
N GLN A 520 -14.35 11.84 16.46
CA GLN A 520 -14.28 10.58 17.22
C GLN A 520 -14.32 9.36 16.28
N ASN A 521 -13.57 8.31 16.60
CA ASN A 521 -13.45 7.14 15.70
C ASN A 521 -14.72 6.29 15.57
N ASP A 522 -15.55 6.29 16.61
CA ASP A 522 -16.77 5.48 16.75
C ASP A 522 -18.05 6.21 16.33
N LEU A 523 -18.01 7.54 16.26
CA LEU A 523 -19.10 8.37 15.74
C LEU A 523 -18.89 8.59 14.24
N VAL A 524 -19.95 8.45 13.44
CA VAL A 524 -19.81 8.42 11.98
C VAL A 524 -20.50 9.61 11.32
N HIS A 525 -21.61 10.13 11.86
CA HIS A 525 -22.41 11.15 11.18
C HIS A 525 -21.85 12.56 11.31
N GLY A 526 -21.05 12.84 12.35
CA GLY A 526 -20.44 14.16 12.57
C GLY A 526 -21.41 15.29 12.93
N TRP A 527 -22.68 14.99 13.21
CA TRP A 527 -23.64 15.99 13.67
C TRP A 527 -23.18 16.61 15.00
N GLY A 528 -23.23 17.94 15.08
CA GLY A 528 -22.74 18.72 16.21
C GLY A 528 -21.27 19.14 16.14
N LEU A 529 -20.50 18.65 15.15
CA LEU A 529 -19.12 19.09 14.94
C LEU A 529 -19.04 20.59 14.62
N ASP A 530 -19.98 21.09 13.82
CA ASP A 530 -20.17 22.50 13.45
C ASP A 530 -20.22 23.44 14.66
N PHE A 531 -20.91 23.06 15.74
CA PHE A 531 -20.92 23.83 17.01
C PHE A 531 -19.58 23.80 17.76
N ALA A 532 -18.72 22.84 17.47
CA ALA A 532 -17.43 22.67 18.11
C ALA A 532 -16.26 23.22 17.31
N LEU A 533 -16.40 23.46 15.99
CA LEU A 533 -15.34 23.94 15.09
C LEU A 533 -14.61 25.18 15.62
N ARG A 534 -15.32 26.08 16.31
CA ARG A 534 -14.76 27.27 16.95
C ARG A 534 -13.56 26.99 17.86
N ARG A 535 -13.48 25.79 18.45
CA ARG A 535 -12.38 25.39 19.35
C ARG A 535 -11.04 25.23 18.63
N CYS A 536 -11.05 25.17 17.29
CA CYS A 536 -9.86 24.97 16.48
C CYS A 536 -9.26 26.25 15.90
N VAL A 537 -9.84 27.41 16.21
CA VAL A 537 -9.45 28.70 15.63
C VAL A 537 -9.56 29.81 16.66
N GLU A 538 -8.59 30.72 16.70
CA GLU A 538 -8.55 31.84 17.65
C GLU A 538 -8.16 33.16 16.95
N PRO A 539 -8.92 34.26 17.13
CA PRO A 539 -10.28 34.31 17.67
C PRO A 539 -11.30 33.75 16.67
N ALA A 540 -12.19 32.87 17.14
CA ALA A 540 -13.05 32.09 16.25
C ALA A 540 -14.05 32.95 15.46
N HIS A 541 -14.69 33.95 16.08
CA HIS A 541 -15.70 34.80 15.45
C HIS A 541 -15.12 35.72 14.36
N GLU A 542 -13.79 35.93 14.32
CA GLU A 542 -13.14 36.71 13.27
C GLU A 542 -12.60 35.84 12.12
N LYS A 543 -12.42 34.55 12.35
CA LYS A 543 -11.72 33.65 11.41
C LYS A 543 -12.59 32.52 10.86
N ILE A 544 -13.82 32.44 11.34
CA ILE A 544 -14.85 31.57 10.79
C ILE A 544 -15.93 32.43 10.13
N GLY A 545 -16.28 32.14 8.88
CA GLY A 545 -17.26 32.96 8.17
C GLY A 545 -17.78 32.35 6.88
N VAL A 546 -18.79 33.01 6.33
CA VAL A 546 -19.47 32.63 5.11
C VAL A 546 -19.08 33.57 3.99
N VAL A 547 -18.71 33.01 2.84
CA VAL A 547 -18.33 33.79 1.65
C VAL A 547 -19.58 34.01 0.80
N ASP A 548 -20.20 35.16 0.97
CA ASP A 548 -21.47 35.53 0.34
C ASP A 548 -21.38 35.70 -1.17
N ALA A 549 -20.27 36.28 -1.64
CA ALA A 549 -20.04 36.52 -3.07
C ALA A 549 -19.92 35.23 -3.89
N GLN A 550 -19.80 34.07 -3.24
CA GLN A 550 -19.73 32.75 -3.86
C GLN A 550 -20.75 31.85 -3.18
N TRP A 551 -21.85 31.57 -3.87
CA TRP A 551 -22.97 30.86 -3.25
C TRP A 551 -23.31 29.55 -3.95
N ILE A 552 -23.90 28.65 -3.16
CA ILE A 552 -24.31 27.31 -3.53
C ILE A 552 -25.79 27.09 -3.19
N VAL A 553 -26.39 26.07 -3.78
CA VAL A 553 -27.79 25.67 -3.56
C VAL A 553 -27.83 24.29 -2.92
N HIS A 554 -28.53 24.13 -1.81
CA HIS A 554 -28.85 22.81 -1.27
C HIS A 554 -30.04 22.23 -2.04
N GLN A 555 -29.79 21.18 -2.84
CA GLN A 555 -30.80 20.59 -3.73
C GLN A 555 -31.66 19.52 -3.03
N THR A 556 -31.29 19.07 -1.83
CA THR A 556 -32.00 18.04 -1.07
C THR A 556 -32.20 16.74 -1.87
N VAL A 557 -31.17 16.32 -2.60
CA VAL A 557 -31.20 15.08 -3.41
C VAL A 557 -31.05 13.88 -2.46
N PRO A 558 -31.79 12.76 -2.65
CA PRO A 558 -31.80 11.65 -1.69
C PRO A 558 -30.42 11.09 -1.37
N SER A 559 -29.93 11.35 -0.16
CA SER A 559 -28.60 10.99 0.32
C SER A 559 -28.57 9.63 1.04
N LEU A 560 -27.40 9.31 1.58
CA LEU A 560 -27.10 8.16 2.46
C LEU A 560 -28.14 7.93 3.58
N GLY A 561 -28.90 8.96 3.98
CA GLY A 561 -29.98 8.84 4.96
C GLY A 561 -31.00 7.73 4.62
N SER A 562 -31.26 7.50 3.33
CA SER A 562 -32.18 6.45 2.87
C SER A 562 -31.60 5.03 2.89
N GLN A 563 -30.30 4.86 3.15
CA GLN A 563 -29.58 3.58 3.13
C GLN A 563 -29.63 2.82 4.47
N GLY A 564 -30.43 3.30 5.43
CA GLY A 564 -30.70 2.62 6.69
C GLY A 564 -31.44 1.28 6.54
N LYS A 565 -31.71 0.62 7.66
CA LYS A 565 -32.62 -0.54 7.70
C LYS A 565 -34.00 -0.06 8.16
N SER A 566 -35.04 -0.60 7.56
CA SER A 566 -36.39 -0.48 8.11
C SER A 566 -36.51 -1.41 9.30
N GLU A 567 -37.00 -0.90 10.43
CA GLU A 567 -37.24 -1.66 11.65
C GLU A 567 -38.61 -1.27 12.21
N ASN A 568 -39.41 -2.25 12.62
CA ASN A 568 -40.73 -2.04 13.25
C ASN A 568 -41.68 -1.12 12.43
N GLY A 569 -41.66 -1.23 11.10
CA GLY A 569 -42.49 -0.42 10.20
C GLY A 569 -42.01 1.02 9.98
N LYS A 570 -40.90 1.44 10.60
CA LYS A 570 -40.28 2.75 10.35
C LYS A 570 -39.54 2.78 9.02
N ALA A 571 -39.55 3.92 8.36
CA ALA A 571 -38.79 4.12 7.13
C ALA A 571 -37.28 4.12 7.42
N PRO A 572 -36.41 3.63 6.51
CA PRO A 572 -34.97 3.56 6.71
C PRO A 572 -34.31 4.86 7.21
N TRP A 573 -34.78 6.00 6.72
CA TRP A 573 -34.24 7.32 7.08
C TRP A 573 -34.52 7.71 8.53
N GLU A 574 -35.57 7.18 9.15
CA GLU A 574 -35.90 7.46 10.54
C GLU A 574 -34.86 6.86 11.48
N GLY A 575 -34.45 5.62 11.23
CA GLY A 575 -33.41 4.94 12.01
C GLY A 575 -32.03 5.63 11.87
N VAL A 576 -31.70 6.11 10.67
CA VAL A 576 -30.48 6.90 10.45
C VAL A 576 -30.56 8.22 11.24
N ARG A 577 -31.69 8.94 11.16
CA ARG A 577 -31.88 10.21 11.88
C ARG A 577 -31.85 10.04 13.39
N GLU A 578 -32.41 8.95 13.91
CA GLU A 578 -32.32 8.60 15.33
C GLU A 578 -30.86 8.38 15.75
N ARG A 579 -30.09 7.65 14.95
CA ARG A 579 -28.65 7.47 15.18
C ARG A 579 -27.89 8.79 15.12
N CYS A 580 -28.19 9.68 14.17
CA CYS A 580 -27.57 11.01 14.10
C CYS A 580 -27.77 11.79 15.41
N ARG A 581 -29.01 11.85 15.91
CA ARG A 581 -29.34 12.54 17.17
C ARG A 581 -28.58 11.93 18.36
N ARG A 582 -28.55 10.60 18.44
CA ARG A 582 -27.85 9.89 19.52
C ARG A 582 -26.34 10.14 19.49
N GLU A 583 -25.71 10.10 18.32
CA GLU A 583 -24.29 10.41 18.15
C GLU A 583 -23.98 11.88 18.49
N TRP A 584 -24.87 12.81 18.14
CA TRP A 584 -24.74 14.22 18.51
C TRP A 584 -24.75 14.40 20.04
N THR A 585 -25.74 13.82 20.74
CA THR A 585 -25.79 13.86 22.21
C THR A 585 -24.51 13.27 22.83
N MET A 586 -24.06 12.10 22.35
CA MET A 586 -22.81 11.49 22.82
C MET A 586 -21.60 12.40 22.61
N PHE A 587 -21.52 13.09 21.47
CA PHE A 587 -20.44 14.03 21.19
C PHE A 587 -20.46 15.23 22.14
N GLN A 588 -21.65 15.82 22.38
CA GLN A 588 -21.82 16.93 23.31
C GLN A 588 -21.40 16.54 24.73
N ASP A 589 -21.85 15.38 25.22
CA ASP A 589 -21.51 14.86 26.54
C ASP A 589 -20.00 14.64 26.70
N ARG A 590 -19.35 14.07 25.67
CA ARG A 590 -17.90 13.85 25.66
C ARG A 590 -17.13 15.16 25.70
N MET A 591 -17.56 16.14 24.91
CA MET A 591 -16.92 17.46 24.88
C MET A 591 -17.04 18.16 26.24
N ALA A 592 -18.25 18.23 26.80
CA ALA A 592 -18.50 18.85 28.09
C ALA A 592 -17.73 18.16 29.23
N THR A 593 -17.71 16.83 29.24
CA THR A 593 -16.96 16.04 30.24
C THR A 593 -15.46 16.30 30.15
N ALA A 594 -14.91 16.33 28.93
CA ALA A 594 -13.49 16.58 28.71
C ALA A 594 -13.08 18.01 29.11
N GLU A 595 -13.91 19.01 28.79
CA GLU A 595 -13.68 20.40 29.21
C GLU A 595 -13.72 20.55 30.73
N MET A 596 -14.73 19.97 31.38
CA MET A 596 -14.84 19.99 32.83
C MET A 596 -13.62 19.35 33.51
N ALA A 597 -13.16 18.20 33.00
CA ALA A 597 -11.97 17.53 33.49
C ALA A 597 -10.70 18.39 33.30
N TYR A 598 -10.57 19.07 32.16
CA TYR A 598 -9.45 19.97 31.87
C TYR A 598 -9.41 21.17 32.82
N TYR A 599 -10.52 21.92 32.96
CA TYR A 599 -10.56 23.07 33.87
C TYR A 599 -10.29 22.67 35.31
N LYS A 600 -10.86 21.54 35.76
CA LYS A 600 -10.57 20.98 37.09
C LYS A 600 -9.09 20.67 37.28
N ALA A 601 -8.43 20.07 36.28
CA ALA A 601 -6.99 19.79 36.33
C ALA A 601 -6.13 21.06 36.36
N MET A 602 -6.61 22.15 35.76
CA MET A 602 -5.97 23.46 35.77
C MET A 602 -6.26 24.29 37.03
N GLY A 603 -7.07 23.77 37.97
CA GLY A 603 -7.50 24.52 39.17
C GLY A 603 -8.41 25.70 38.85
N MET A 604 -9.02 25.72 37.66
CA MET A 604 -9.96 26.75 37.22
C MET A 604 -11.39 26.24 37.39
N ASN A 605 -12.31 27.13 37.76
CA ASN A 605 -13.73 26.80 37.63
C ASN A 605 -14.06 26.77 36.14
N PRO A 606 -14.72 25.71 35.64
CA PRO A 606 -15.24 25.76 34.28
C PRO A 606 -16.15 26.99 34.15
N PRO A 607 -16.13 27.71 33.01
CA PRO A 607 -17.08 28.77 32.76
C PRO A 607 -18.48 28.19 32.99
N ASN A 608 -19.30 28.85 33.82
CA ASN A 608 -20.60 28.34 34.29
C ASN A 608 -21.36 27.67 33.14
N SER A 609 -21.34 26.33 33.13
CA SER A 609 -22.18 25.53 32.24
C SER A 609 -23.58 25.50 32.83
N THR A 610 -24.19 26.66 32.97
CA THR A 610 -25.61 26.85 33.21
C THR A 610 -26.11 27.70 32.07
N THR A 611 -26.71 27.06 31.06
CA THR A 611 -28.12 27.26 30.71
C THR A 611 -28.47 26.34 29.54
N ASN A 612 -29.51 25.52 29.79
CA ASN A 612 -30.17 24.52 28.95
C ASN A 612 -30.22 24.77 27.45
#